data_AF-A0A534LUJ5-F1
#
_entry.id   AF-A0A534LUJ5-F1
#
_cell.length_a   1.000
_cell.length_b   1.000
_cell.length_c   1.000
_cell.angle_alpha   90.00
_cell.angle_beta   90.00
_cell.angle_gamma   90.00
#
_symmetry.space_group_name_H-M   'P 1'
#
loop_
_entity.id
_entity.type
_entity.pdbx_description
1 polymer ?
#
loop_
_entity_poly.entity_id
_entity_poly.type
_entity_poly.pdbx_seq_one_letter_code
_entity_poly.pdbx_strand_id
1 'polypeptide(L)'
;PTAAPAKRRDSVRSRMYDLIARRFLATFSPPSVTAVTDVRLVVGDSAFAATGRAQIDPGWREILPEHDPLKALPPLSEGDVVPIQELRIVEERTKPPPLHSQGSLLLAMQRLELGTKSTRHEILDLLFRRQFVSGRSMRTTAAGRALVDALAIYGPDLASPEMTRHLEDRMTAIAEGHATLDEVVGESRRALHGVVAELRSHRESLSRWLKDATWLEKDYGPCDACGEGRMTRRRARNGWAFLGCSRYPACKHRMRLNGLGQRLPWELREAETIPIAMPATA
;
A
#
# COMPACT_ATOMS: atom_id res chain seq x y z
N PRO A 1 -4.07 -28.49 -2.01
CA PRO A 1 -4.38 -28.95 -3.40
C PRO A 1 -5.15 -30.26 -3.30
N THR A 2 -6.24 -30.44 -4.06
CA THR A 2 -7.15 -31.60 -3.95
C THR A 2 -6.66 -32.84 -4.72
N ALA A 3 -5.35 -32.95 -4.97
CA ALA A 3 -4.68 -34.00 -5.76
C ALA A 3 -5.07 -34.12 -7.25
N ALA A 4 -6.09 -33.40 -7.74
CA ALA A 4 -6.46 -33.41 -9.15
C ALA A 4 -5.36 -32.77 -10.03
N PRO A 5 -5.00 -33.38 -11.19
CA PRO A 5 -3.96 -32.85 -12.06
C PRO A 5 -4.37 -31.50 -12.67
N ALA A 6 -3.51 -30.50 -12.51
CA ALA A 6 -3.73 -29.18 -13.09
C ALA A 6 -3.47 -29.20 -14.61
N LYS A 7 -4.41 -28.69 -15.41
CA LYS A 7 -4.18 -28.47 -16.85
C LYS A 7 -3.11 -27.38 -17.03
N ARG A 8 -1.97 -27.71 -17.65
CA ARG A 8 -0.88 -26.76 -17.95
C ARG A 8 -1.33 -25.75 -19.01
N ARG A 9 -1.80 -24.58 -18.57
CA ARG A 9 -1.95 -23.38 -19.40
C ARG A 9 -1.42 -22.19 -18.60
N ASP A 10 -0.43 -21.48 -19.14
CA ASP A 10 0.07 -20.28 -18.48
C ASP A 10 -1.05 -19.25 -18.36
N SER A 11 -1.47 -19.04 -17.12
CA SER A 11 -2.63 -18.24 -16.75
C SER A 11 -2.48 -17.84 -15.29
N VAL A 12 -3.19 -16.78 -14.89
CA VAL A 12 -3.24 -16.35 -13.48
C VAL A 12 -3.65 -17.51 -12.56
N ARG A 13 -4.61 -18.34 -13.01
CA ARG A 13 -5.06 -19.53 -12.27
C ARG A 13 -3.95 -20.57 -12.10
N SER A 14 -3.16 -20.83 -13.15
CA SER A 14 -2.03 -21.77 -13.07
C SER A 14 -0.93 -21.27 -12.13
N ARG A 15 -0.60 -19.97 -12.17
CA ARG A 15 0.39 -19.37 -11.26
C ARG A 15 -0.08 -19.39 -9.81
N MET A 16 -1.36 -19.09 -9.56
CA MET A 16 -1.94 -19.18 -8.22
C MET A 16 -1.95 -20.64 -7.71
N TYR A 17 -2.32 -21.60 -8.55
CA TYR A 17 -2.26 -23.01 -8.20
C TYR A 17 -0.83 -23.47 -7.88
N ASP A 18 0.15 -23.10 -8.71
CA ASP A 18 1.56 -23.43 -8.50
C ASP A 18 2.07 -22.87 -7.16
N LEU A 19 1.75 -21.61 -6.84
CA LEU A 19 2.08 -21.01 -5.54
C LEU A 19 1.46 -21.79 -4.37
N ILE A 20 0.17 -22.12 -4.44
CA ILE A 20 -0.53 -22.88 -3.40
C ILE A 20 0.06 -24.29 -3.27
N ALA A 21 0.31 -24.96 -4.39
CA ALA A 21 0.83 -26.32 -4.43
C ALA A 21 2.25 -26.39 -3.85
N ARG A 22 3.15 -25.50 -4.29
CA ARG A 22 4.51 -25.41 -3.74
C ARG A 22 4.52 -25.09 -2.25
N ARG A 23 3.69 -24.12 -1.82
CA ARG A 23 3.59 -23.77 -0.40
C ARG A 23 3.07 -24.93 0.44
N PHE A 24 2.11 -25.69 -0.05
CA PHE A 24 1.60 -26.89 0.62
C PHE A 24 2.64 -28.02 0.64
N LEU A 25 3.30 -28.32 -0.46
CA LEU A 25 4.34 -29.36 -0.50
C LEU A 25 5.53 -29.02 0.41
N ALA A 26 5.88 -27.73 0.51
CA ALA A 26 6.91 -27.25 1.42
C ALA A 26 6.58 -27.55 2.90
N THR A 27 5.31 -27.67 3.32
CA THR A 27 4.97 -28.00 4.72
C THR A 27 5.26 -29.45 5.09
N PHE A 28 5.45 -30.34 4.10
CA PHE A 28 5.83 -31.74 4.30
C PHE A 28 7.30 -32.00 3.97
N SER A 29 8.03 -30.94 3.60
CA SER A 29 9.45 -31.05 3.26
C SER A 29 10.32 -30.91 4.51
N PRO A 30 11.55 -31.46 4.49
CA PRO A 30 12.53 -31.22 5.56
C PRO A 30 12.81 -29.73 5.78
N PRO A 31 13.24 -29.34 6.99
CA PRO A 31 13.71 -27.99 7.25
C PRO A 31 14.92 -27.67 6.38
N SER A 32 15.04 -26.40 5.99
CA SER A 32 16.24 -25.89 5.34
C SER A 32 17.32 -25.62 6.39
N VAL A 33 18.55 -26.08 6.14
CA VAL A 33 19.72 -25.88 7.02
C VAL A 33 20.69 -24.90 6.37
N THR A 34 21.02 -23.83 7.10
CA THR A 34 21.95 -22.77 6.66
C THR A 34 22.98 -22.54 7.74
N ALA A 35 24.25 -22.51 7.37
CA ALA A 35 25.32 -22.06 8.25
C ALA A 35 25.39 -20.53 8.22
N VAL A 36 25.42 -19.91 9.39
CA VAL A 36 25.59 -18.47 9.56
C VAL A 36 26.95 -18.24 10.22
N THR A 37 27.76 -17.37 9.62
CA THR A 37 29.09 -17.01 10.12
C THR A 37 29.08 -15.53 10.45
N ASP A 38 29.19 -15.19 11.72
CA ASP A 38 29.33 -13.82 12.19
C ASP A 38 30.80 -13.57 12.55
N VAL A 39 31.37 -12.53 11.97
CA VAL A 39 32.78 -12.15 12.17
C VAL A 39 32.84 -10.74 12.71
N ARG A 40 33.65 -10.56 13.75
CA ARG A 40 34.01 -9.25 14.28
C ARG A 40 35.45 -8.94 13.88
N LEU A 41 35.64 -7.86 13.14
CA LEU A 41 36.94 -7.39 12.69
C LEU A 41 37.32 -6.15 13.49
N VAL A 42 38.58 -6.06 13.91
CA VAL A 42 39.11 -4.90 14.64
C VAL A 42 40.11 -4.19 13.74
N VAL A 43 39.88 -2.89 13.52
CA VAL A 43 40.75 -2.02 12.74
C VAL A 43 41.08 -0.80 13.60
N GLY A 44 42.31 -0.74 14.11
CA GLY A 44 42.69 0.24 15.14
C GLY A 44 41.77 0.09 16.36
N ASP A 45 41.11 1.17 16.75
CA ASP A 45 40.16 1.20 17.87
C ASP A 45 38.71 0.91 17.47
N SER A 46 38.44 0.67 16.18
CA SER A 46 37.08 0.46 15.65
C SER A 46 36.77 -1.01 15.42
N ALA A 47 35.55 -1.41 15.78
CA ALA A 47 35.03 -2.75 15.52
C ALA A 47 34.05 -2.73 14.34
N PHE A 48 34.23 -3.66 13.40
CA PHE A 48 33.37 -3.90 12.25
C PHE A 48 32.74 -5.29 12.38
N ALA A 49 31.55 -5.46 11.80
CA ALA A 49 30.83 -6.73 11.79
C ALA A 49 30.53 -7.15 10.35
N ALA A 50 30.68 -8.45 10.08
CA ALA A 50 30.30 -9.06 8.82
C ALA A 50 29.54 -10.37 9.09
N THR A 51 28.46 -10.60 8.35
CA THR A 51 27.67 -11.84 8.44
C THR A 51 27.63 -12.54 7.09
N GLY A 52 28.04 -13.80 7.07
CA GLY A 52 27.94 -14.71 5.94
C GLY A 52 26.86 -15.76 6.14
N ARG A 53 26.26 -16.22 5.05
CA ARG A 53 25.29 -17.31 5.05
C ARG A 53 25.62 -18.31 3.94
N ALA A 54 25.76 -19.58 4.30
CA ALA A 54 25.99 -20.68 3.35
C ALA A 54 24.88 -21.73 3.48
N GLN A 55 24.25 -22.10 2.37
CA GLN A 55 23.26 -23.18 2.36
C GLN A 55 23.96 -24.52 2.60
N ILE A 56 23.54 -25.27 3.62
CA ILE A 56 24.04 -26.63 3.90
C ILE A 56 23.10 -27.67 3.32
N ASP A 57 21.79 -27.51 3.60
CA ASP A 57 20.73 -28.33 3.05
C ASP A 57 19.56 -27.42 2.64
N PRO A 58 19.14 -27.39 1.37
CA PRO A 58 18.05 -26.54 0.93
C PRO A 58 16.69 -26.91 1.55
N GLY A 59 16.42 -28.17 1.89
CA GLY A 59 15.13 -28.63 2.41
C GLY A 59 13.94 -28.10 1.59
N TRP A 60 12.94 -27.53 2.26
CA TRP A 60 11.76 -26.92 1.61
C TRP A 60 12.08 -25.85 0.55
N ARG A 61 13.27 -25.24 0.56
CA ARG A 61 13.68 -24.20 -0.41
C ARG A 61 13.86 -24.75 -1.82
N GLU A 62 14.03 -26.05 -2.01
CA GLU A 62 14.03 -26.66 -3.35
C GLU A 62 12.67 -26.49 -4.05
N ILE A 63 11.59 -26.58 -3.27
CA ILE A 63 10.21 -26.49 -3.77
C ILE A 63 9.78 -25.02 -3.88
N LEU A 64 10.18 -24.20 -2.92
CA LEU A 64 9.83 -22.79 -2.83
C LEU A 64 11.12 -21.94 -2.72
N PRO A 65 11.83 -21.71 -3.83
CA PRO A 65 13.08 -20.95 -3.82
C PRO A 65 12.85 -19.48 -3.47
N GLU A 66 13.73 -18.93 -2.63
CA GLU A 66 13.82 -17.49 -2.38
C GLU A 66 14.66 -16.80 -3.46
N HIS A 67 14.40 -15.51 -3.71
CA HIS A 67 15.04 -14.77 -4.79
C HIS A 67 16.41 -14.19 -4.39
N ASP A 68 16.69 -14.06 -3.09
CA ASP A 68 17.95 -13.50 -2.61
C ASP A 68 19.00 -14.61 -2.46
N PRO A 69 20.11 -14.55 -3.20
CA PRO A 69 21.18 -15.53 -3.08
C PRO A 69 21.87 -15.37 -1.73
N LEU A 70 22.05 -16.49 -1.02
CA LEU A 70 22.89 -16.54 0.18
C LEU A 70 24.34 -16.28 -0.22
N LYS A 71 25.01 -15.38 0.51
CA LYS A 71 26.43 -15.08 0.33
C LYS A 71 27.22 -15.58 1.53
N ALA A 72 28.08 -16.57 1.30
CA ALA A 72 29.03 -17.04 2.28
C ALA A 72 30.17 -16.03 2.45
N LEU A 73 30.72 -15.96 3.66
CA LEU A 73 32.03 -15.34 3.87
C LEU A 73 33.13 -16.32 3.46
N PRO A 74 34.32 -15.82 3.08
CA PRO A 74 35.49 -16.68 2.94
C PRO A 74 35.83 -17.36 4.28
N PRO A 75 36.53 -18.51 4.26
CA PRO A 75 37.00 -19.15 5.47
C PRO A 75 37.94 -18.22 6.24
N LEU A 76 37.69 -18.07 7.53
CA LEU A 76 38.41 -17.18 8.45
C LEU A 76 38.58 -17.92 9.79
N SER A 77 39.71 -17.71 10.44
CA SER A 77 40.02 -18.21 11.78
C SER A 77 40.23 -17.05 12.75
N GLU A 78 40.00 -17.30 14.04
CA GLU A 78 40.33 -16.31 15.07
C GLU A 78 41.83 -16.01 15.05
N GLY A 79 42.17 -14.72 15.04
CA GLY A 79 43.55 -14.24 14.93
C GLY A 79 44.04 -13.99 13.50
N ASP A 80 43.24 -14.31 12.48
CA ASP A 80 43.59 -14.00 11.09
C ASP A 80 43.73 -12.48 10.88
N VAL A 81 44.80 -12.10 10.17
CA VAL A 81 45.05 -10.71 9.76
C VAL A 81 44.61 -10.56 8.31
N VAL A 82 43.58 -9.72 8.07
CA VAL A 82 43.04 -9.46 6.73
C VAL A 82 43.49 -8.09 6.22
N PRO A 83 43.97 -7.97 4.97
CA PRO A 83 44.35 -6.68 4.39
C PRO A 83 43.11 -5.84 4.09
N ILE A 84 43.16 -4.56 4.46
CA ILE A 84 42.11 -3.59 4.12
C ILE A 84 42.29 -3.18 2.66
N GLN A 85 41.30 -3.50 1.82
CA GLN A 85 41.31 -3.09 0.41
C GLN A 85 40.78 -1.66 0.22
N GLU A 86 39.75 -1.29 0.97
CA GLU A 86 39.08 0.00 0.86
C GLU A 86 38.45 0.36 2.21
N LEU A 87 38.52 1.65 2.58
CA LEU A 87 37.79 2.21 3.71
C LEU A 87 36.97 3.40 3.21
N ARG A 88 35.65 3.35 3.42
CA ARG A 88 34.72 4.41 3.01
C ARG A 88 33.87 4.86 4.18
N ILE A 89 33.69 6.18 4.30
CA ILE A 89 32.68 6.77 5.16
C ILE A 89 31.43 6.96 4.31
N VAL A 90 30.32 6.33 4.72
CA VAL A 90 29.04 6.44 4.02
C VAL A 90 28.14 7.34 4.84
N GLU A 91 27.79 8.50 4.29
CA GLU A 91 26.73 9.34 4.85
C GLU A 91 25.38 8.75 4.44
N GLU A 92 24.56 8.39 5.42
CA GLU A 92 23.19 7.94 5.20
C GLU A 92 22.19 8.87 5.88
N ARG A 93 20.96 8.89 5.35
CA ARG A 93 19.83 9.61 5.93
C ARG A 93 18.72 8.64 6.27
N THR A 94 18.00 8.93 7.35
CA THR A 94 16.78 8.19 7.70
C THR A 94 15.77 8.31 6.56
N LYS A 95 15.12 7.20 6.22
CA LYS A 95 14.06 7.16 5.22
C LYS A 95 12.71 7.18 5.92
N PRO A 96 11.71 7.87 5.37
CA PRO A 96 10.35 7.79 5.91
C PRO A 96 9.82 6.35 5.81
N PRO A 97 8.81 5.99 6.63
CA PRO A 97 8.16 4.70 6.52
C PRO A 97 7.66 4.42 5.09
N PRO A 98 7.82 3.19 4.58
CA PRO A 98 7.36 2.85 3.25
C PRO A 98 5.83 2.94 3.17
N LEU A 99 5.33 3.44 2.05
CA LEU A 99 3.90 3.43 1.76
C LEU A 99 3.39 2.00 1.65
N HIS A 100 2.12 1.80 2.01
CA HIS A 100 1.48 0.50 1.88
C HIS A 100 1.31 0.08 0.42
N SER A 101 1.64 -1.17 0.09
CA SER A 101 1.04 -1.90 -1.04
C SER A 101 -0.26 -2.59 -0.61
N GLN A 102 -1.07 -3.07 -1.56
CA GLN A 102 -2.29 -3.85 -1.26
C GLN A 102 -2.01 -5.01 -0.29
N GLY A 103 -0.93 -5.77 -0.52
CA GLY A 103 -0.53 -6.87 0.36
C GLY A 103 -0.13 -6.40 1.76
N SER A 104 0.65 -5.32 1.87
CA SER A 104 1.02 -4.79 3.18
C SER A 104 -0.15 -4.16 3.95
N LEU A 105 -1.15 -3.61 3.25
CA LEU A 105 -2.36 -3.09 3.89
C LEU A 105 -3.28 -4.23 4.34
N LEU A 106 -3.41 -5.31 3.56
CA LEU A 106 -4.09 -6.54 4.02
C LEU A 106 -3.47 -7.06 5.32
N LEU A 107 -2.13 -7.10 5.39
CA LEU A 107 -1.41 -7.51 6.60
C LEU A 107 -1.65 -6.54 7.76
N ALA A 108 -1.67 -5.23 7.51
CA ALA A 108 -1.98 -4.23 8.53
C ALA A 108 -3.42 -4.37 9.06
N MET A 109 -4.41 -4.52 8.16
CA MET A 109 -5.81 -4.78 8.53
C MET A 109 -5.94 -6.06 9.36
N GLN A 110 -5.22 -7.13 9.00
CA GLN A 110 -5.22 -8.36 9.78
C GLN A 110 -4.63 -8.17 11.18
N ARG A 111 -3.52 -7.44 11.32
CA ARG A 111 -2.88 -7.15 12.62
C ARG A 111 -3.76 -6.28 13.51
N LEU A 112 -4.52 -5.37 12.91
CA LEU A 112 -5.46 -4.49 13.61
C LEU A 112 -6.86 -5.10 13.76
N GLU A 113 -7.04 -6.35 13.34
CA GLU A 113 -8.32 -7.08 13.43
C GLU A 113 -9.47 -6.35 12.70
N LEU A 114 -9.15 -5.65 11.62
CA LEU A 114 -10.10 -4.92 10.78
C LEU A 114 -10.60 -5.79 9.63
N GLY A 115 -11.90 -6.07 9.66
CA GLY A 115 -12.55 -6.96 8.71
C GLY A 115 -12.18 -8.42 8.90
N THR A 116 -12.94 -9.30 8.29
CA THR A 116 -12.72 -10.75 8.29
C THR A 116 -11.86 -11.18 7.09
N LYS A 117 -11.48 -12.47 7.05
CA LYS A 117 -10.75 -13.05 5.90
C LYS A 117 -11.48 -12.82 4.57
N SER A 118 -12.81 -12.78 4.59
CA SER A 118 -13.65 -12.61 3.41
C SER A 118 -13.84 -11.15 3.00
N THR A 119 -13.88 -10.20 3.95
CA THR A 119 -14.25 -8.81 3.66
C THR A 119 -13.06 -7.90 3.31
N ARG A 120 -11.83 -8.21 3.75
CA ARG A 120 -10.67 -7.31 3.55
C ARG A 120 -10.36 -7.01 2.09
N HIS A 121 -10.47 -8.00 1.21
CA HIS A 121 -10.24 -7.80 -0.23
C HIS A 121 -11.31 -6.90 -0.86
N GLU A 122 -12.57 -7.09 -0.46
CA GLU A 122 -13.69 -6.27 -0.94
C GLU A 122 -13.59 -4.83 -0.46
N ILE A 123 -13.16 -4.61 0.78
CA ILE A 123 -12.88 -3.28 1.34
C ILE A 123 -11.81 -2.57 0.52
N LEU A 124 -10.68 -3.24 0.23
CA LEU A 124 -9.63 -2.67 -0.61
C LEU A 124 -10.14 -2.30 -2.00
N ASP A 125 -10.86 -3.22 -2.65
CA ASP A 125 -11.45 -2.97 -3.96
C ASP A 125 -12.44 -1.81 -3.92
N LEU A 126 -13.19 -1.65 -2.84
CA LEU A 126 -14.09 -0.52 -2.65
C LEU A 126 -13.31 0.80 -2.54
N LEU A 127 -12.21 0.85 -1.78
CA LEU A 127 -11.37 2.04 -1.64
C LEU A 127 -10.82 2.50 -3.00
N PHE A 128 -10.36 1.57 -3.85
CA PHE A 128 -9.89 1.89 -5.21
C PHE A 128 -11.06 2.29 -6.13
N ARG A 129 -12.18 1.56 -6.13
CA ARG A 129 -13.35 1.87 -6.98
C ARG A 129 -13.95 3.23 -6.64
N ARG A 130 -13.97 3.61 -5.36
CA ARG A 130 -14.42 4.92 -4.88
C ARG A 130 -13.36 6.02 -5.02
N GLN A 131 -12.16 5.68 -5.48
CA GLN A 131 -11.06 6.61 -5.70
C GLN A 131 -10.62 7.32 -4.42
N PHE A 132 -10.66 6.63 -3.28
CA PHE A 132 -10.10 7.14 -2.01
C PHE A 132 -8.60 6.87 -1.87
N VAL A 133 -8.11 5.85 -2.59
CA VAL A 133 -6.69 5.51 -2.67
C VAL A 133 -6.31 5.20 -4.12
N SER A 134 -5.03 5.36 -4.44
CA SER A 134 -4.51 5.04 -5.78
C SER A 134 -3.04 4.62 -5.76
N GLY A 135 -2.58 4.01 -6.86
CA GLY A 135 -1.18 3.59 -7.05
C GLY A 135 -0.84 2.22 -6.44
N ARG A 136 0.30 1.67 -6.88
CA ARG A 136 0.85 0.40 -6.34
C ARG A 136 1.42 0.60 -4.94
N SER A 137 2.19 1.67 -4.76
CA SER A 137 2.50 2.25 -3.45
C SER A 137 1.36 3.21 -3.14
N MET A 138 0.42 2.74 -2.32
CA MET A 138 -0.86 3.38 -2.12
C MET A 138 -0.70 4.75 -1.48
N ARG A 139 -1.35 5.72 -2.10
CA ARG A 139 -1.51 7.08 -1.60
C ARG A 139 -2.99 7.37 -1.46
N THR A 140 -3.34 8.12 -0.42
CA THR A 140 -4.67 8.69 -0.30
C THR A 140 -4.87 9.74 -1.38
N THR A 141 -6.06 9.76 -1.96
CA THR A 141 -6.51 10.87 -2.80
C THR A 141 -6.96 12.02 -1.91
N ALA A 142 -7.10 13.23 -2.45
CA ALA A 142 -7.73 14.35 -1.76
C ALA A 142 -9.16 14.01 -1.35
N ALA A 143 -9.91 13.26 -2.16
CA ALA A 143 -11.22 12.74 -1.75
C ALA A 143 -11.12 11.80 -0.53
N GLY A 144 -10.14 10.89 -0.51
CA GLY A 144 -9.91 10.00 0.64
C GLY A 144 -9.46 10.76 1.88
N ARG A 145 -8.54 11.71 1.72
CA ARG A 145 -8.05 12.60 2.78
C ARG A 145 -9.21 13.40 3.39
N ALA A 146 -10.02 14.02 2.54
CA ALA A 146 -11.16 14.82 2.99
C ALA A 146 -12.22 13.95 3.70
N LEU A 147 -12.45 12.71 3.25
CA LEU A 147 -13.32 11.80 3.98
C LEU A 147 -12.79 11.50 5.39
N VAL A 148 -11.51 11.15 5.51
CA VAL A 148 -10.88 10.84 6.81
C VAL A 148 -10.89 12.06 7.73
N ASP A 149 -10.54 13.23 7.21
CA ASP A 149 -10.50 14.47 7.99
C ASP A 149 -11.91 14.89 8.45
N ALA A 150 -12.95 14.69 7.63
CA ALA A 150 -14.33 14.89 8.07
C ALA A 150 -14.75 13.92 9.17
N LEU A 151 -14.41 12.63 9.04
CA LEU A 151 -14.72 11.64 10.06
C LEU A 151 -13.97 11.93 11.36
N ALA A 152 -12.72 12.39 11.30
CA ALA A 152 -11.96 12.78 12.48
C ALA A 152 -12.60 13.94 13.25
N ILE A 153 -13.29 14.86 12.56
CA ILE A 153 -13.95 16.02 13.19
C ILE A 153 -15.33 15.64 13.75
N TYR A 154 -16.17 15.03 12.92
CA TYR A 154 -17.60 14.85 13.23
C TYR A 154 -17.96 13.47 13.77
N GLY A 155 -17.04 12.51 13.73
CA GLY A 155 -17.27 11.14 14.15
C GLY A 155 -15.98 10.37 14.42
N PRO A 156 -15.07 10.88 15.28
CA PRO A 156 -13.76 10.28 15.50
C PRO A 156 -13.86 8.82 15.93
N ASP A 157 -14.86 8.49 16.74
CA ASP A 157 -15.10 7.14 17.22
C ASP A 157 -15.48 6.17 16.08
N LEU A 158 -16.17 6.62 15.04
CA LEU A 158 -16.58 5.75 13.91
C LEU A 158 -15.43 5.31 13.01
N ALA A 159 -14.36 6.11 12.93
CA ALA A 159 -13.21 5.79 12.10
C ALA A 159 -12.10 5.07 12.87
N SER A 160 -12.31 4.81 14.17
CA SER A 160 -11.34 4.12 15.01
C SER A 160 -11.27 2.61 14.69
N PRO A 161 -10.06 2.02 14.68
CA PRO A 161 -9.92 0.57 14.64
C PRO A 161 -10.67 -0.15 15.77
N GLU A 162 -10.68 0.45 16.96
CA GLU A 162 -11.30 -0.08 18.18
C GLU A 162 -12.81 -0.28 18.02
N MET A 163 -13.53 0.73 17.52
CA MET A 163 -14.97 0.64 17.29
C MET A 163 -15.32 -0.39 16.20
N THR A 164 -14.49 -0.46 15.15
CA THR A 164 -14.67 -1.43 14.07
C THR A 164 -14.51 -2.86 14.59
N ARG A 165 -13.46 -3.10 15.38
CA ARG A 165 -13.24 -4.39 16.05
C ARG A 165 -14.37 -4.73 17.00
N HIS A 166 -14.81 -3.77 17.81
CA HIS A 166 -15.93 -3.99 18.73
C HIS A 166 -17.19 -4.46 17.98
N LEU A 167 -17.52 -3.87 16.83
CA LEU A 167 -18.65 -4.34 16.02
C LEU A 167 -18.44 -5.78 15.49
N GLU A 168 -17.23 -6.12 15.02
CA GLU A 168 -16.90 -7.48 14.57
C GLU A 168 -17.00 -8.51 15.72
N ASP A 169 -16.58 -8.15 16.94
CA ASP A 169 -16.72 -8.99 18.14
C ASP A 169 -18.20 -9.22 18.47
N ARG A 170 -19.02 -8.17 18.40
CA ARG A 170 -20.47 -8.27 18.62
C ARG A 170 -21.15 -9.13 17.55
N MET A 171 -20.71 -9.03 16.30
CA MET A 171 -21.19 -9.93 15.22
C MET A 171 -20.78 -11.39 15.46
N THR A 172 -19.59 -11.61 16.00
CA THR A 172 -19.11 -12.95 16.38
C THR A 172 -19.93 -13.53 17.53
N ALA A 173 -20.25 -12.71 18.54
CA ALA A 173 -21.12 -13.11 19.65
C ALA A 173 -22.52 -13.53 19.16
N ILE A 174 -23.06 -12.93 18.09
CA ILE A 174 -24.31 -13.42 17.47
C ILE A 174 -24.12 -14.82 16.88
N ALA A 175 -23.04 -15.04 16.13
CA ALA A 175 -22.76 -16.34 15.50
C ALA A 175 -22.55 -17.47 16.54
N GLU A 176 -22.02 -17.14 17.72
CA GLU A 176 -21.81 -18.06 18.84
C GLU A 176 -23.02 -18.20 19.76
N GLY A 177 -24.07 -17.40 19.56
CA GLY A 177 -25.29 -17.43 20.38
C GLY A 177 -25.18 -16.68 21.72
N HIS A 178 -24.19 -15.81 21.87
CA HIS A 178 -23.94 -14.99 23.06
C HIS A 178 -24.57 -13.58 22.98
N ALA A 179 -25.09 -13.16 21.82
CA ALA A 179 -25.81 -11.91 21.62
C ALA A 179 -26.93 -12.06 20.58
N THR A 180 -27.93 -11.18 20.63
CA THR A 180 -29.01 -11.14 19.64
C THR A 180 -28.80 -10.05 18.59
N LEU A 181 -29.40 -10.23 17.41
CA LEU A 181 -29.37 -9.23 16.34
C LEU A 181 -29.92 -7.87 16.81
N ASP A 182 -31.03 -7.87 17.54
CA ASP A 182 -31.69 -6.66 17.99
C ASP A 182 -30.83 -5.86 18.98
N GLU A 183 -30.11 -6.54 19.88
CA GLU A 183 -29.18 -5.90 20.81
C GLU A 183 -28.05 -5.19 20.06
N VAL A 184 -27.38 -5.90 19.15
CA VAL A 184 -26.22 -5.37 18.41
C VAL A 184 -26.62 -4.25 17.44
N VAL A 185 -27.76 -4.40 16.75
CA VAL A 185 -28.29 -3.35 15.87
C VAL A 185 -28.73 -2.13 16.68
N GLY A 186 -29.41 -2.34 17.82
CA GLY A 186 -29.84 -1.26 18.70
C GLY A 186 -28.66 -0.45 19.24
N GLU A 187 -27.60 -1.14 19.66
CA GLU A 187 -26.34 -0.55 20.09
C GLU A 187 -25.67 0.27 18.98
N SER A 188 -25.50 -0.32 17.79
CA SER A 188 -24.90 0.35 16.64
C SER A 188 -25.68 1.60 16.23
N ARG A 189 -27.02 1.54 16.26
CA ARG A 189 -27.89 2.69 15.96
C ARG A 189 -27.71 3.81 16.97
N ARG A 190 -27.60 3.50 18.27
CA ARG A 190 -27.36 4.51 19.31
C ARG A 190 -26.00 5.19 19.10
N ALA A 191 -24.95 4.42 18.83
CA ALA A 191 -23.62 4.97 18.56
C ALA A 191 -23.62 5.89 17.32
N LEU A 192 -24.29 5.48 16.24
CA LEU A 192 -24.36 6.27 14.99
C LEU A 192 -25.26 7.51 15.11
N HIS A 193 -26.26 7.49 15.98
CA HIS A 193 -27.25 8.57 16.04
C HIS A 193 -26.61 9.94 16.33
N GLY A 194 -25.70 10.01 17.30
CA GLY A 194 -25.00 11.26 17.65
C GLY A 194 -24.20 11.81 16.47
N VAL A 195 -23.39 10.95 15.85
CA VAL A 195 -22.54 11.32 14.71
C VAL A 195 -23.35 11.75 13.49
N VAL A 196 -24.43 11.03 13.17
CA VAL A 196 -25.30 11.40 12.04
C VAL A 196 -26.01 12.72 12.32
N ALA A 197 -26.43 13.00 13.55
CA ALA A 197 -27.04 14.26 13.93
C ALA A 197 -26.06 15.44 13.72
N GLU A 198 -24.81 15.27 14.15
CA GLU A 198 -23.76 16.28 14.03
C GLU A 198 -23.35 16.53 12.57
N LEU A 199 -23.20 15.47 11.77
CA LEU A 199 -22.94 15.59 10.34
C LEU A 199 -24.08 16.30 9.61
N ARG A 200 -25.33 16.10 10.05
CA ARG A 200 -26.51 16.74 9.45
C ARG A 200 -26.58 18.23 9.78
N SER A 201 -26.25 18.64 11.00
CA SER A 201 -26.24 20.06 11.38
C SER A 201 -25.16 20.86 10.65
N HIS A 202 -24.06 20.22 10.23
CA HIS A 202 -22.95 20.84 9.50
C HIS A 202 -22.90 20.49 8.01
N ARG A 203 -24.04 20.07 7.43
CA ARG A 203 -24.09 19.59 6.03
C ARG A 203 -23.51 20.58 5.03
N GLU A 204 -23.85 21.87 5.14
CA GLU A 204 -23.47 22.88 4.16
C GLU A 204 -21.98 23.25 4.23
N SER A 205 -21.44 23.40 5.43
CA SER A 205 -20.01 23.66 5.64
C SER A 205 -19.18 22.46 5.20
N LEU A 206 -19.59 21.24 5.59
CA LEU A 206 -18.95 20.00 5.14
C LEU A 206 -19.01 19.85 3.62
N SER A 207 -20.15 20.14 2.99
CA SER A 207 -20.29 20.05 1.54
C SER A 207 -19.39 21.03 0.78
N ARG A 208 -19.23 22.26 1.29
CA ARG A 208 -18.29 23.24 0.73
C ARG A 208 -16.85 22.75 0.87
N TRP A 209 -16.47 22.37 2.08
CA TRP A 209 -15.12 21.91 2.36
C TRP A 209 -14.73 20.66 1.55
N LEU A 210 -15.63 19.68 1.40
CA LEU A 210 -15.41 18.50 0.54
C LEU A 210 -15.25 18.90 -0.93
N LYS A 211 -16.01 19.88 -1.42
CA LYS A 211 -15.87 20.39 -2.80
C LYS A 211 -14.52 21.05 -2.99
N ASP A 212 -14.09 21.89 -2.05
CA ASP A 212 -12.82 22.61 -2.13
C ASP A 212 -11.63 21.63 -2.08
N ALA A 213 -11.65 20.69 -1.13
CA ALA A 213 -10.61 19.67 -0.99
C ALA A 213 -10.49 18.78 -2.24
N THR A 214 -11.60 18.40 -2.86
CA THR A 214 -11.61 17.56 -4.07
C THR A 214 -11.42 18.33 -5.37
N TRP A 215 -11.52 19.67 -5.36
CA TRP A 215 -11.31 20.50 -6.53
C TRP A 215 -9.83 20.52 -6.94
N LEU A 216 -8.91 20.54 -5.96
CA LEU A 216 -7.46 20.47 -6.20
C LEU A 216 -7.02 19.20 -6.97
N GLU A 217 -7.76 18.11 -6.89
CA GLU A 217 -7.46 16.85 -7.60
C GLU A 217 -7.95 16.79 -9.05
N LYS A 218 -8.82 17.71 -9.47
CA LYS A 218 -9.26 17.81 -10.87
C LYS A 218 -8.26 18.56 -11.74
N ASP A 219 -7.16 19.00 -11.16
CA ASP A 219 -6.06 19.60 -11.88
C ASP A 219 -5.16 18.52 -12.49
N TYR A 220 -5.46 18.15 -13.74
CA TYR A 220 -4.63 17.21 -14.50
C TYR A 220 -3.42 17.89 -15.18
N GLY A 221 -3.09 19.11 -14.75
CA GLY A 221 -1.99 19.92 -15.26
C GLY A 221 -2.32 20.68 -16.56
N PRO A 222 -1.37 21.50 -17.04
CA PRO A 222 -1.47 22.14 -18.34
C PRO A 222 -1.55 21.09 -19.46
N CYS A 223 -2.18 21.47 -20.56
CA CYS A 223 -2.34 20.62 -21.73
C CYS A 223 -0.99 20.44 -22.42
N ASP A 224 -0.54 19.20 -22.57
CA ASP A 224 0.77 18.86 -23.12
C ASP A 224 0.97 19.33 -24.57
N ALA A 225 -0.12 19.59 -25.29
CA ALA A 225 -0.08 20.02 -26.68
C ALA A 225 -0.10 21.54 -26.87
N CYS A 226 -0.70 22.30 -25.95
CA CYS A 226 -0.86 23.75 -26.14
C CYS A 226 -0.30 24.61 -25.01
N GLY A 227 0.03 24.04 -23.85
CA GLY A 227 0.56 24.76 -22.68
C GLY A 227 -0.44 25.70 -21.99
N GLU A 228 -1.37 26.31 -22.73
CA GLU A 228 -2.30 27.35 -22.27
C GLU A 228 -3.61 26.79 -21.70
N GLY A 229 -4.08 25.64 -22.21
CA GLY A 229 -5.27 24.97 -21.71
C GLY A 229 -4.96 24.05 -20.54
N ARG A 230 -5.96 23.63 -19.76
CA ARG A 230 -5.82 22.61 -18.71
C ARG A 230 -6.45 21.29 -19.13
N MET A 231 -5.89 20.18 -18.67
CA MET A 231 -6.46 18.86 -18.92
C MET A 231 -7.67 18.63 -18.01
N THR A 232 -8.79 18.20 -18.60
CA THR A 232 -10.08 18.02 -17.91
C THR A 232 -10.69 16.67 -18.26
N ARG A 233 -11.33 15.99 -17.30
CA ARG A 233 -12.00 14.71 -17.54
C ARG A 233 -13.28 14.92 -18.36
N ARG A 234 -13.37 14.23 -19.49
CA ARG A 234 -14.51 14.21 -20.42
C ARG A 234 -14.98 12.77 -20.66
N ARG A 235 -16.23 12.59 -21.10
CA ARG A 235 -16.79 11.29 -21.48
C ARG A 235 -17.01 11.23 -22.99
N ALA A 236 -16.64 10.12 -23.60
CA ALA A 236 -16.93 9.85 -25.00
C ALA A 236 -18.37 9.33 -25.17
N ARG A 237 -18.90 9.38 -26.41
CA ARG A 237 -20.26 8.91 -26.73
C ARG A 237 -20.50 7.43 -26.39
N ASN A 238 -19.46 6.61 -26.43
CA ASN A 238 -19.45 5.20 -26.06
C ASN A 238 -19.11 4.95 -24.58
N GLY A 239 -19.18 5.98 -23.73
CA GLY A 239 -19.16 5.84 -22.27
C GLY A 239 -17.79 5.83 -21.59
N TRP A 240 -16.68 5.63 -22.31
CA TRP A 240 -15.34 5.69 -21.70
C TRP A 240 -14.91 7.13 -21.37
N ALA A 241 -14.15 7.28 -20.29
CA ALA A 241 -13.64 8.58 -19.84
C ALA A 241 -12.22 8.84 -20.39
N PHE A 242 -11.94 10.09 -20.71
CA PHE A 242 -10.65 10.56 -21.21
C PHE A 242 -10.33 11.94 -20.67
N LEU A 243 -9.08 12.38 -20.75
CA LEU A 243 -8.70 13.76 -20.48
C LEU A 243 -8.69 14.54 -21.79
N GLY A 244 -9.37 15.68 -21.85
CA GLY A 244 -9.38 16.60 -22.97
C GLY A 244 -9.01 18.02 -22.54
N CYS A 245 -8.40 18.78 -23.44
CA CYS A 245 -8.05 20.18 -23.18
C CYS A 245 -9.30 21.04 -22.89
N SER A 246 -9.19 21.96 -21.93
CA SER A 246 -10.25 22.93 -21.60
C SER A 246 -10.57 23.87 -22.75
N ARG A 247 -9.60 24.16 -23.63
CA ARG A 247 -9.74 25.03 -24.81
C ARG A 247 -10.35 24.36 -26.04
N TYR A 248 -10.96 23.18 -25.92
CA TYR A 248 -11.73 22.61 -27.03
C TYR A 248 -12.85 23.57 -27.45
N PRO A 249 -13.06 23.85 -28.76
CA PRO A 249 -12.53 23.14 -29.94
C PRO A 249 -11.17 23.63 -30.47
N ALA A 250 -10.62 24.73 -29.96
CA ALA A 250 -9.35 25.30 -30.40
C ALA A 250 -8.15 24.36 -30.14
N CYS A 251 -8.18 23.59 -29.05
CA CYS A 251 -7.25 22.48 -28.81
C CYS A 251 -7.99 21.15 -28.67
N LYS A 252 -7.69 20.19 -29.56
CA LYS A 252 -8.35 18.86 -29.61
C LYS A 252 -7.53 17.75 -28.94
N HIS A 253 -6.49 18.11 -28.18
CA HIS A 253 -5.64 17.15 -27.50
C HIS A 253 -6.46 16.32 -26.50
N ARG A 254 -6.24 15.00 -26.56
CA ARG A 254 -6.93 14.01 -25.73
C ARG A 254 -5.95 12.94 -25.27
N MET A 255 -6.17 12.45 -24.06
CA MET A 255 -5.34 11.42 -23.46
C MET A 255 -6.22 10.37 -22.80
N ARG A 256 -5.83 9.10 -22.96
CA ARG A 256 -6.54 7.99 -22.33
C ARG A 256 -6.19 7.92 -20.85
N LEU A 257 -7.19 7.56 -20.07
CA LEU A 257 -6.99 7.16 -18.69
C LEU A 257 -6.78 5.64 -18.65
N ASN A 258 -5.97 5.15 -17.71
CA ASN A 258 -5.87 3.72 -17.43
C ASN A 258 -7.17 3.18 -16.79
N GLY A 259 -7.25 1.87 -16.57
CA GLY A 259 -8.41 1.24 -15.91
C GLY A 259 -8.70 1.75 -14.49
N LEU A 260 -7.76 2.50 -13.91
CA LEU A 260 -7.85 3.13 -12.59
C LEU A 260 -8.19 4.63 -12.67
N GLY A 261 -8.43 5.19 -13.87
CA GLY A 261 -8.78 6.60 -14.05
C GLY A 261 -7.60 7.57 -14.02
N GLN A 262 -6.36 7.10 -14.17
CA GLN A 262 -5.13 7.89 -14.10
C GLN A 262 -4.50 8.14 -15.48
N ARG A 263 -3.73 9.23 -15.61
CA ARG A 263 -2.99 9.63 -16.83
C ARG A 263 -1.88 8.61 -17.19
N LEU A 264 -1.75 8.27 -18.47
CA LEU A 264 -0.65 7.44 -19.03
C LEU A 264 0.19 8.29 -20.02
N PRO A 265 1.54 8.27 -20.01
CA PRO A 265 2.45 7.75 -19.00
C PRO A 265 2.77 8.82 -17.94
N TRP A 266 2.80 8.36 -16.70
CA TRP A 266 3.54 9.00 -15.61
C TRP A 266 5.03 8.97 -15.98
N GLU A 267 5.53 10.01 -16.65
CA GLU A 267 6.95 10.28 -16.53
C GLU A 267 7.13 11.04 -15.22
N LEU A 268 7.92 10.44 -14.34
CA LEU A 268 8.57 11.10 -13.22
C LEU A 268 9.19 12.39 -13.76
N ARG A 269 8.50 13.52 -13.61
CA ARG A 269 9.25 14.75 -13.37
C ARG A 269 9.71 14.60 -11.93
N GLU A 270 10.94 14.13 -11.79
CA GLU A 270 11.75 14.41 -10.60
C GLU A 270 11.43 15.85 -10.22
N ALA A 271 10.99 16.05 -8.98
CA ALA A 271 10.73 17.37 -8.48
C ALA A 271 11.99 18.20 -8.71
N GLU A 272 11.95 19.11 -9.68
CA GLU A 272 12.83 20.25 -9.72
C GLU A 272 12.74 20.84 -8.32
N THR A 273 13.87 20.75 -7.62
CA THR A 273 14.09 21.44 -6.37
C THR A 273 13.75 22.89 -6.63
N ILE A 274 12.64 23.36 -6.05
CA ILE A 274 12.35 24.80 -6.01
C ILE A 274 13.52 25.40 -5.23
N PRO A 275 14.41 26.19 -5.84
CA PRO A 275 15.43 26.88 -5.07
C PRO A 275 14.68 27.87 -4.18
N ILE A 276 14.70 27.62 -2.87
CA ILE A 276 14.28 28.61 -1.89
C ILE A 276 15.32 29.72 -1.97
N ALA A 277 15.02 30.75 -2.77
CA ALA A 277 15.76 32.00 -2.74
C ALA A 277 15.59 32.59 -1.33
N MET A 278 16.64 32.52 -0.52
CA MET A 278 16.70 33.30 0.71
C MET A 278 16.82 34.78 0.34
N PRO A 279 16.03 35.68 0.94
CA PRO A 279 16.21 37.10 0.72
C PRO A 279 17.55 37.53 1.30
N ALA A 280 18.38 38.15 0.45
CA ALA A 280 19.58 38.85 0.89
C ALA A 280 19.20 39.91 1.91
N THR A 281 19.81 39.86 3.09
CA THR A 281 19.82 40.98 4.02
C THR A 281 21.24 41.14 4.58
N ALA A 282 21.76 42.34 4.31
CA ALA A 282 22.94 43.08 4.75
C ALA A 282 23.94 42.39 5.71
#